data_AF-A0A1K1SDA2-F1
#
_entry.id   AF-A0A1K1SDA2-F1
#
_cell.length_a   1.000
_cell.length_b   1.000
_cell.length_c   1.000
_cell.angle_alpha   90.00
_cell.angle_beta   90.00
_cell.angle_gamma   90.00
#
_symmetry.space_group_name_H-M   'P 1'
#
loop_
_entity.id
_entity.type
_entity.pdbx_description
1 polymer ?
#
loop_
_entity_poly.entity_id
_entity_poly.type
_entity_poly.pdbx_seq_one_letter_code
_entity_poly.pdbx_strand_id
1 'polypeptide(L)'
;MNSMFTKAGILHRVGIACKNTNTPIEKGQVQELESKIRDLQNVIGVIVSVNGFQQGAEAYAEDKGIIALHLKDLPNHEFTKTVMIHL
;
A
#
# COMPACT_ATOMS: atom_id res chain seq x y z
N MET A 1 -7.88 -6.05 17.82
CA MET A 1 -7.04 -4.88 18.15
C MET A 1 -7.43 -3.77 17.18
N ASN A 2 -8.28 -2.83 17.60
CA ASN A 2 -8.83 -1.77 16.75
C ASN A 2 -7.99 -0.49 16.93
N SER A 3 -6.96 -0.30 16.12
CA SER A 3 -6.11 0.89 16.17
C SER A 3 -6.36 1.77 14.95
N MET A 4 -7.38 2.63 15.01
CA MET A 4 -7.64 3.67 14.02
C MET A 4 -6.71 4.87 14.25
N PHE A 5 -6.12 5.43 13.18
CA PHE A 5 -5.29 6.64 13.25
C PHE A 5 -6.13 7.86 12.86
N THR A 6 -6.25 8.83 13.76
CA THR A 6 -7.01 10.07 13.53
C THR A 6 -6.11 11.27 13.81
N LYS A 7 -6.06 12.23 12.87
CA LYS A 7 -5.33 13.50 13.03
C LYS A 7 -6.20 14.65 12.57
N ALA A 8 -6.25 15.74 13.36
CA ALA A 8 -7.10 16.90 13.07
C ALA A 8 -8.59 16.55 12.81
N GLY A 9 -9.11 15.52 13.49
CA GLY A 9 -10.49 15.05 13.30
C GLY A 9 -10.73 14.20 12.04
N ILE A 10 -9.69 13.94 11.25
CA ILE A 10 -9.76 13.12 10.04
C ILE A 10 -9.29 11.71 10.35
N LEU A 11 -10.15 10.73 10.08
CA LEU A 11 -9.80 9.31 10.14
C LEU A 11 -8.95 8.95 8.92
N HIS A 12 -7.73 8.51 9.15
CA HIS A 12 -6.82 8.04 8.12
C HIS A 12 -6.88 6.52 8.05
N ARG A 13 -7.20 6.00 6.87
CA ARG A 13 -7.22 4.56 6.60
C ARG A 13 -6.22 4.26 5.50
N VAL A 14 -5.48 3.17 5.68
CA VAL A 14 -4.48 2.72 4.71
C VAL A 14 -4.73 1.25 4.41
N GLY A 15 -4.75 0.88 3.13
CA GLY A 15 -4.69 -0.50 2.69
C GLY A 15 -3.24 -0.83 2.34
N ILE A 16 -2.63 -1.79 3.04
CA ILE A 16 -1.22 -2.13 2.83
C ILE A 16 -1.13 -3.55 2.27
N ALA A 17 -0.53 -3.68 1.09
CA ALA A 17 -0.13 -4.97 0.54
C ALA A 17 1.40 -5.12 0.62
N CYS A 18 1.87 -6.10 1.38
CA CYS A 18 3.28 -6.47 1.40
C CYS A 18 3.50 -7.71 0.54
N LYS A 19 4.35 -7.61 -0.49
CA LYS A 19 4.63 -8.70 -1.41
C LYS A 19 6.11 -9.09 -1.30
N ASN A 20 6.34 -10.27 -0.73
CA ASN A 20 7.66 -10.91 -0.66
C ASN A 20 7.78 -11.93 -1.79
N THR A 21 7.90 -11.44 -3.02
CA THR A 21 8.01 -12.26 -4.24
C THR A 21 9.44 -12.25 -4.75
N ASN A 22 9.92 -13.34 -5.35
CA ASN A 22 11.27 -13.41 -5.95
C ASN A 22 11.40 -12.58 -7.23
N THR A 23 10.28 -12.14 -7.80
CA THR A 23 10.20 -11.31 -9.01
C THR A 23 9.64 -9.92 -8.68
N PRO A 24 9.93 -8.90 -9.51
CA PRO A 24 9.30 -7.60 -9.41
C PRO A 24 7.77 -7.71 -9.52
N ILE A 25 7.07 -6.83 -8.80
CA ILE A 25 5.62 -6.79 -8.77
C ILE A 25 5.05 -6.46 -10.14
N GLU A 26 4.08 -7.26 -10.54
CA GLU A 26 3.38 -7.12 -11.81
C GLU A 26 2.20 -6.16 -11.68
N LYS A 27 1.81 -5.54 -12.79
CA LYS A 27 0.67 -4.61 -12.84
C LYS A 27 -0.61 -5.23 -12.26
N GLY A 28 -0.85 -6.52 -12.52
CA GLY A 28 -2.02 -7.24 -12.01
C GLY A 28 -2.12 -7.26 -10.48
N GLN A 29 -0.99 -7.27 -9.78
CA GLN A 29 -0.96 -7.26 -8.31
C GLN A 29 -1.27 -5.87 -7.74
N VAL A 30 -0.90 -4.80 -8.46
CA VAL A 30 -1.31 -3.43 -8.10
C VAL A 30 -2.80 -3.24 -8.37
N GLN A 31 -3.32 -3.78 -9.48
CA GLN A 31 -4.75 -3.80 -9.78
C GLN A 31 -5.56 -4.57 -8.74
N GLU A 32 -5.03 -5.68 -8.22
CA GLU A 32 -5.66 -6.44 -7.13
C GLU A 32 -5.88 -5.53 -5.90
N LEU A 33 -4.83 -4.83 -5.46
CA LEU A 33 -4.93 -3.88 -4.35
C LEU A 33 -5.91 -2.74 -4.66
N GLU A 34 -5.80 -2.12 -5.83
CA GLU A 34 -6.69 -1.04 -6.27
C GLU A 34 -8.16 -1.47 -6.20
N SER A 35 -8.48 -2.64 -6.74
CA SER A 35 -9.85 -3.15 -6.79
C SER A 35 -10.42 -3.40 -5.39
N LYS A 36 -9.59 -3.84 -4.44
CA LYS A 36 -9.98 -4.09 -3.05
C LYS A 36 -10.24 -2.79 -2.27
N ILE A 37 -9.57 -1.69 -2.63
CA ILE A 37 -9.70 -0.41 -1.90
C ILE A 37 -10.60 0.61 -2.60
N ARG A 38 -10.89 0.46 -3.89
CA ARG A 38 -11.59 1.47 -4.71
C ARG A 38 -12.95 1.87 -4.14
N ASP A 39 -13.70 0.92 -3.61
CA ASP A 39 -15.05 1.17 -3.07
C ASP A 39 -15.02 1.65 -1.60
N LEU A 40 -13.83 1.73 -1.00
CA LEU A 40 -13.65 2.20 0.38
C LEU A 40 -13.40 3.71 0.39
N GLN A 41 -14.27 4.45 1.09
CA GLN A 41 -14.06 5.87 1.29
C GLN A 41 -12.83 6.14 2.19
N ASN A 42 -12.03 7.14 1.80
CA ASN A 42 -10.89 7.67 2.55
C ASN A 42 -9.80 6.64 2.87
N VAL A 43 -9.52 5.71 1.95
CA VAL A 43 -8.42 4.75 2.05
C VAL A 43 -7.29 5.12 1.09
N ILE A 44 -6.06 5.16 1.59
CA ILE A 44 -4.84 5.27 0.78
C ILE A 44 -4.28 3.87 0.54
N GLY A 45 -3.93 3.54 -0.70
CA GLY A 45 -3.24 2.29 -1.02
C GLY A 45 -1.73 2.42 -0.86
N VAL A 46 -1.11 1.43 -0.22
CA VAL A 46 0.35 1.27 -0.16
C VAL A 46 0.69 -0.16 -0.56
N ILE A 47 1.61 -0.33 -1.51
CA ILE A 47 2.17 -1.62 -1.86
C ILE A 47 3.68 -1.61 -1.61
N VAL A 48 4.15 -2.60 -0.85
CA VAL A 48 5.56 -2.77 -0.51
C VAL A 48 6.10 -3.99 -1.23
N SER A 49 7.21 -3.80 -1.96
CA SER A 49 7.92 -4.88 -2.64
C SER A 49 9.33 -5.10 -2.09
N VAL A 50 9.70 -6.37 -1.91
CA VAL A 50 11.08 -6.75 -1.63
C VAL A 50 11.96 -6.63 -2.87
N ASN A 51 11.44 -6.98 -4.04
CA ASN A 51 12.19 -7.06 -5.31
C ASN A 51 11.76 -6.02 -6.36
N GLY A 52 11.17 -4.91 -5.90
CA GLY A 52 10.74 -3.79 -6.76
C GLY A 52 9.52 -4.09 -7.63
N PHE A 53 9.37 -3.32 -8.69
CA PHE A 53 8.17 -3.29 -9.53
C PHE A 53 8.55 -3.34 -11.01
N GLN A 54 7.66 -3.89 -11.84
CA GLN A 54 7.76 -3.67 -13.28
C GLN A 54 7.38 -2.22 -13.60
N GLN A 55 7.95 -1.64 -14.66
CA GLN A 55 7.64 -0.27 -15.08
C GLN A 55 6.13 -0.01 -15.25
N GLY A 56 5.40 -0.97 -15.84
CA GLY A 56 3.95 -0.87 -16.00
C GLY A 56 3.15 -0.98 -14.69
N ALA A 57 3.74 -1.55 -13.64
CA ALA A 57 3.16 -1.60 -12.31
C ALA A 57 3.36 -0.27 -11.57
N GLU A 58 4.55 0.33 -11.65
CA GLU A 58 4.84 1.65 -11.07
C GLU A 58 3.97 2.74 -11.69
N ALA A 59 3.93 2.79 -13.02
CA ALA A 59 3.10 3.76 -13.75
C ALA A 59 1.61 3.62 -13.40
N TYR A 60 1.13 2.39 -13.20
CA TYR A 60 -0.25 2.16 -12.80
C TYR A 60 -0.51 2.54 -11.33
N ALA A 61 0.44 2.30 -10.43
CA ALA A 61 0.35 2.72 -9.04
C ALA A 61 0.25 4.24 -8.94
N GLU A 62 1.13 4.96 -9.65
CA GLU A 62 1.14 6.43 -9.70
C GLU A 62 -0.20 6.98 -10.23
N ASP A 63 -0.69 6.48 -11.36
CA ASP A 63 -1.99 6.88 -11.96
C ASP A 63 -3.18 6.68 -11.00
N LYS A 64 -3.11 5.68 -10.11
CA LYS A 64 -4.18 5.38 -9.15
C LYS A 64 -3.94 5.98 -7.77
N GLY A 65 -2.87 6.74 -7.57
CA GLY A 65 -2.52 7.31 -6.28
C GLY A 65 -2.16 6.25 -5.23
N ILE A 66 -1.69 5.07 -5.66
CA ILE A 66 -1.17 4.01 -4.80
C ILE A 66 0.32 4.26 -4.58
N ILE A 67 0.74 4.26 -3.31
CA ILE A 67 2.13 4.46 -2.94
C ILE A 67 2.88 3.15 -3.11
N ALA A 68 3.83 3.10 -4.05
CA ALA A 68 4.76 1.98 -4.22
C ALA A 68 6.03 2.23 -3.39
N LEU A 69 6.36 1.31 -2.48
CA LEU A 69 7.57 1.37 -1.64
C LEU A 69 8.43 0.14 -1.87
N HIS A 70 9.74 0.32 -1.90
CA HIS A 70 10.67 -0.79 -1.74
C HIS A 70 10.89 -1.07 -0.26
N LEU A 71 11.23 -2.31 0.09
CA LEU A 71 11.52 -2.69 1.47
C LEU A 71 12.57 -1.76 2.14
N LYS A 72 13.57 -1.32 1.36
CA LYS A 72 14.62 -0.39 1.81
C LYS A 72 14.11 1.02 2.14
N ASP A 73 12.95 1.41 1.64
CA ASP A 73 12.34 2.73 1.87
C ASP A 73 11.54 2.74 3.18
N LEU A 74 11.34 1.58 3.81
CA LEU A 74 10.65 1.48 5.08
C LEU A 74 11.57 1.93 6.23
N PRO A 75 11.01 2.61 7.25
CA PRO A 75 11.78 2.98 8.43
C PRO A 75 12.24 1.71 9.19
N ASN A 76 13.53 1.62 9.49
CA ASN A 76 14.12 0.47 10.20
C ASN A 76 13.59 0.29 11.64
N HIS A 77 12.97 1.32 12.21
CA HIS A 77 12.37 1.32 13.54
C HIS A 77 11.09 2.17 13.49
N GLU A 78 9.99 1.62 14.00
CA GLU A 78 8.64 2.22 14.04
C GLU A 78 7.86 2.31 12.71
N PHE A 79 7.18 1.20 12.37
CA PHE A 79 5.86 1.35 11.76
C PHE A 79 4.93 2.00 12.79
N THR A 80 4.86 3.32 12.78
CA THR A 80 3.90 4.09 13.57
C THR A 80 2.50 3.66 13.18
N LYS A 81 1.90 2.81 14.05
CA LYS A 81 0.50 2.33 14.07
C LYS A 81 -0.33 2.74 12.85
N THR A 82 -0.07 2.09 11.71
CA THR A 82 -0.89 2.23 10.51
C THR A 82 -1.84 1.04 10.44
N VAL A 83 -3.13 1.33 10.25
CA VAL A 83 -4.19 0.33 10.10
C VAL A 83 -3.79 -0.59 8.94
N MET A 84 -3.38 -1.83 9.23
CA MET A 84 -3.32 -2.86 8.19
C MET A 84 -4.71 -3.46 8.08
N ILE A 85 -5.50 -3.02 7.11
CA ILE A 85 -6.67 -3.80 6.69
C ILE A 85 -6.12 -4.98 5.89
N HIS A 86 -6.17 -6.18 6.46
CA HIS A 86 -5.99 -7.41 5.66
C HIS A 86 -7.18 -7.46 4.69
N LEU A 87 -6.90 -7.29 3.39
CA LEU A 87 -7.86 -7.42 2.28
C LEU A 87 -7.55 -8.67 1.46
#